data_AF-A0A0G1CFU6-F1
#
_entry.id   AF-A0A0G1CFU6-F1
#
_cell.length_a   1.000
_cell.length_b   1.000
_cell.length_c   1.000
_cell.angle_alpha   90.00
_cell.angle_beta   90.00
_cell.angle_gamma   90.00
#
_symmetry.space_group_name_H-M   'P 1'
#
loop_
_entity.id
_entity.type
_entity.pdbx_description
1 polymer ?
#
loop_
_entity_poly.entity_id
_entity_poly.type
_entity_poly.pdbx_seq_one_letter_code
_entity_poly.pdbx_strand_id
1 'polypeptide(L)'
;MAATVTIRRWTGSEDSPTKTDITSINTRANAEDAHSTGSITNSILIPAAGTNYSYWVSTRLSLDAIEGGTVDNLKWYTDGSNNFGTGVTCKGATARFYVQATGTPGTTGTQLTTEDHSSLADESTDVFEFTADSPKQVPGSTSSLGDFGDFFVYQIEIESTAASGATASETFTWKYDDSSS
;
A
#
# COMPACT_ATOMS: atom_id res chain seq x y z
N MET A 1 -3.21 -4.19 -28.78
CA MET A 1 -3.13 -5.13 -27.63
C MET A 1 -3.45 -4.39 -26.33
N ALA A 2 -4.27 -4.98 -25.44
CA ALA A 2 -4.58 -4.38 -24.14
C ALA A 2 -3.32 -4.11 -23.29
N ALA A 3 -3.34 -3.05 -22.49
CA ALA A 3 -2.25 -2.71 -21.60
C ALA A 3 -2.03 -3.82 -20.54
N THR A 4 -0.77 -4.18 -20.30
CA THR A 4 -0.38 -5.03 -19.16
C THR A 4 0.10 -4.12 -18.05
N VAL A 5 -0.71 -3.96 -17.01
CA VAL A 5 -0.39 -3.15 -15.82
C VAL A 5 -0.16 -4.06 -14.62
N THR A 6 0.95 -3.86 -13.91
CA THR A 6 1.30 -4.59 -12.68
C THR A 6 1.33 -3.68 -11.46
N ILE A 7 1.09 -4.25 -10.29
CA ILE A 7 1.19 -3.57 -9.00
C ILE A 7 2.59 -3.83 -8.43
N ARG A 8 3.36 -2.77 -8.21
CA ARG A 8 4.70 -2.82 -7.65
C ARG A 8 4.68 -2.33 -6.21
N ARG A 9 5.16 -3.16 -5.27
CA ARG A 9 5.51 -2.72 -3.92
C ARG A 9 6.96 -2.26 -3.90
N TRP A 10 7.18 -1.06 -3.37
CA TRP A 10 8.52 -0.50 -3.21
C TRP A 10 8.98 -0.65 -1.76
N THR A 11 10.22 -1.07 -1.57
CA THR A 11 10.87 -1.25 -0.26
C THR A 11 12.38 -1.00 -0.37
N GLY A 12 13.04 -0.71 0.74
CA GLY A 12 14.47 -0.48 0.83
C GLY A 12 14.86 0.99 0.68
N SER A 13 16.15 1.23 0.44
CA SER A 13 16.72 2.58 0.32
C SER A 13 16.02 3.42 -0.75
N GLU A 14 15.73 4.69 -0.45
CA GLU A 14 15.12 5.65 -1.38
C GLU A 14 15.95 5.88 -2.65
N ASP A 15 17.27 5.81 -2.55
CA ASP A 15 18.20 6.00 -3.67
C ASP A 15 18.13 4.85 -4.69
N SER A 16 17.75 3.65 -4.24
CA SER A 16 17.69 2.46 -5.08
C SER A 16 16.67 1.46 -4.52
N PRO A 17 15.36 1.77 -4.60
CA PRO A 17 14.33 0.94 -4.01
C PRO A 17 14.20 -0.39 -4.77
N THR A 18 13.95 -1.45 -4.02
CA THR A 18 13.54 -2.74 -4.57
C THR A 18 12.06 -2.66 -4.97
N LYS A 19 11.76 -3.03 -6.21
CA LYS A 19 10.40 -3.01 -6.76
C LYS A 19 9.92 -4.44 -7.00
N THR A 20 8.99 -4.90 -6.18
CA THR A 20 8.47 -6.27 -6.26
C THR A 20 7.11 -6.28 -6.92
N ASP A 21 6.92 -7.12 -7.95
CA ASP A 21 5.59 -7.40 -8.51
C ASP A 21 4.75 -8.14 -7.48
N ILE A 22 3.63 -7.54 -7.08
CA ILE A 22 2.67 -8.14 -6.15
C ILE A 22 1.32 -8.44 -6.78
N THR A 23 1.17 -8.33 -8.10
CA THR A 23 -0.12 -8.40 -8.80
C THR A 23 -0.87 -9.71 -8.56
N SER A 24 -0.14 -10.83 -8.49
CA SER A 24 -0.71 -12.18 -8.37
C SER A 24 -0.28 -12.91 -7.10
N ILE A 25 0.26 -12.19 -6.13
CA ILE A 25 0.73 -12.74 -4.85
C ILE A 25 0.22 -11.89 -3.70
N ASN A 26 0.26 -12.44 -2.48
CA ASN A 26 -0.01 -11.65 -1.30
C ASN A 26 1.19 -10.75 -0.93
N THR A 27 0.94 -9.78 -0.07
CA THR A 27 2.00 -9.00 0.56
C THR A 27 1.67 -8.80 2.03
N ARG A 28 2.67 -8.97 2.90
CA ARG A 28 2.51 -8.81 4.34
C ARG A 28 2.97 -7.43 4.78
N ALA A 29 2.14 -6.75 5.56
CA ALA A 29 2.52 -5.54 6.29
C ALA A 29 3.21 -5.95 7.59
N ASN A 30 4.53 -5.78 7.65
CA ASN A 30 5.40 -6.12 8.77
C ASN A 30 6.01 -4.85 9.35
N ALA A 31 6.61 -4.93 10.54
CA ALA A 31 7.47 -3.87 11.06
C ALA A 31 8.87 -4.00 10.46
N GLU A 32 8.97 -4.03 9.13
CA GLU A 32 10.22 -4.05 8.36
C GLU A 32 10.01 -3.43 6.98
N ASP A 33 11.06 -2.82 6.44
CA ASP A 33 11.06 -2.27 5.08
C ASP A 33 11.51 -3.33 4.05
N ALA A 34 10.74 -4.42 3.98
CA ALA A 34 10.96 -5.50 3.03
C ALA A 34 9.64 -6.15 2.61
N HIS A 35 9.59 -6.67 1.39
CA HIS A 35 8.47 -7.51 0.95
C HIS A 35 8.63 -8.93 1.50
N SER A 36 7.52 -9.48 1.99
CA SER A 36 7.40 -10.91 2.23
C SER A 36 5.96 -11.38 1.98
N THR A 37 5.80 -12.68 1.71
CA THR A 37 4.50 -13.35 1.56
C THR A 37 4.06 -14.08 2.83
N GLY A 38 4.96 -14.23 3.81
CA GLY A 38 4.71 -15.02 5.03
C GLY A 38 5.79 -14.91 6.10
N SER A 39 6.75 -13.99 6.00
CA SER A 39 7.77 -13.83 7.04
C SER A 39 7.11 -13.44 8.36
N ILE A 40 7.54 -14.07 9.46
CA ILE A 40 7.10 -13.76 10.83
C ILE A 40 8.18 -13.08 11.66
N THR A 41 9.41 -12.93 11.12
CA THR A 41 10.59 -12.47 11.86
C THR A 41 10.43 -11.06 12.40
N ASN A 42 9.82 -10.17 11.62
CA ASN A 42 9.58 -8.77 11.98
C ASN A 42 8.08 -8.46 11.99
N SER A 43 7.30 -9.32 12.66
CA SER A 43 5.88 -9.07 12.90
C SER A 43 5.68 -7.81 13.75
N ILE A 44 4.50 -7.19 13.65
CA ILE A 44 4.12 -6.06 14.51
C ILE A 44 3.74 -6.64 15.89
N LEU A 45 4.27 -6.07 16.97
CA LEU A 45 3.91 -6.52 18.32
C LEU A 45 2.62 -5.85 18.78
N ILE A 46 1.78 -6.58 19.49
CA ILE A 46 0.63 -6.00 20.19
C ILE A 46 1.19 -5.18 21.37
N PRO A 47 0.93 -3.86 21.44
CA PRO A 47 1.47 -3.03 22.50
C PRO A 47 0.73 -3.27 23.83
N ALA A 48 1.40 -3.00 24.95
CA ALA A 48 0.75 -3.05 26.27
C ALA A 48 -0.27 -1.91 26.46
N ALA A 49 -0.07 -0.78 25.76
CA ALA A 49 -0.97 0.36 25.68
C ALA A 49 -0.65 1.17 24.41
N GLY A 50 -1.64 1.89 23.88
CA GLY A 50 -1.48 2.67 22.64
C GLY A 50 -1.51 1.79 21.40
N THR A 51 -0.80 2.24 20.36
CA THR A 51 -0.84 1.65 19.01
C THR A 51 0.57 1.41 18.50
N ASN A 52 0.81 0.21 17.99
CA ASN A 52 1.98 -0.09 17.17
C ASN A 52 1.59 -0.16 15.70
N TYR A 53 2.54 0.07 14.81
CA TYR A 53 2.30 0.21 13.39
C TYR A 53 3.10 -0.81 12.57
N SER A 54 2.57 -1.21 11.43
CA SER A 54 3.43 -1.76 10.38
C SER A 54 4.37 -0.67 9.87
N TYR A 55 5.43 -1.06 9.17
CA TYR A 55 6.09 -0.12 8.27
C TYR A 55 5.12 0.23 7.14
N TRP A 56 5.31 1.40 6.53
CA TRP A 56 4.48 1.83 5.41
C TRP A 56 4.61 0.86 4.24
N VAL A 57 3.48 0.52 3.63
CA VAL A 57 3.44 -0.29 2.43
C VAL A 57 3.14 0.62 1.25
N SER A 58 4.19 0.89 0.46
CA SER A 58 4.13 1.78 -0.69
C SER A 58 3.87 0.99 -1.97
N THR A 59 2.72 1.20 -2.59
CA THR A 59 2.32 0.53 -3.84
C THR A 59 2.13 1.53 -4.98
N ARG A 60 2.51 1.14 -6.18
CA ARG A 60 2.39 1.94 -7.41
C ARG A 60 2.16 1.02 -8.61
N LEU A 61 1.56 1.54 -9.68
CA LEU A 61 1.39 0.82 -10.93
C LEU A 61 2.63 0.92 -11.83
N SER A 62 2.91 -0.15 -12.58
CA SER A 62 3.89 -0.19 -13.68
C SER A 62 3.20 -0.65 -14.96
N LEU A 63 3.46 0.06 -16.06
CA LEU A 63 3.00 -0.34 -17.39
C LEU A 63 4.08 -1.19 -18.04
N ASP A 64 3.81 -2.49 -18.19
CA ASP A 64 4.79 -3.47 -18.65
C ASP A 64 4.63 -3.80 -20.14
N ALA A 65 3.45 -3.56 -20.71
CA ALA A 65 3.20 -3.61 -22.15
C ALA A 65 2.02 -2.72 -22.55
N ILE A 66 2.09 -2.11 -23.72
CA ILE A 66 0.99 -1.37 -24.35
C ILE A 66 1.22 -1.30 -25.86
N GLU A 67 0.15 -1.26 -26.65
CA GLU A 67 0.21 -1.02 -28.10
C GLU A 67 -0.68 0.17 -28.46
N GLY A 68 -0.09 1.37 -28.45
CA GLY A 68 -0.84 2.62 -28.63
C GLY A 68 -1.79 2.92 -27.47
N GLY A 69 -2.34 4.13 -27.44
CA GLY A 69 -3.26 4.56 -26.38
C GLY A 69 -2.56 5.02 -25.09
N THR A 70 -3.31 5.03 -24.01
CA THR A 70 -2.93 5.57 -22.70
C THR A 70 -3.68 4.82 -21.60
N VAL A 71 -2.98 4.60 -20.48
CA VAL A 71 -3.58 4.16 -19.22
C VAL A 71 -3.73 5.37 -18.32
N ASP A 72 -4.94 5.61 -17.82
CA ASP A 72 -5.26 6.75 -16.93
C ASP A 72 -6.41 6.42 -15.95
N ASN A 73 -6.95 7.45 -15.28
CA ASN A 73 -8.07 7.33 -14.35
C ASN A 73 -7.86 6.31 -13.22
N LEU A 74 -6.68 6.36 -12.60
CA LEU A 74 -6.25 5.37 -11.61
C LEU A 74 -7.08 5.50 -10.33
N LYS A 75 -7.55 4.35 -9.86
CA LYS A 75 -8.45 4.22 -8.71
C LYS A 75 -7.97 3.12 -7.79
N TRP A 76 -8.10 3.36 -6.50
CA TRP A 76 -7.79 2.41 -5.45
C TRP A 76 -9.01 2.23 -4.52
N TYR A 77 -9.34 0.99 -4.17
CA TYR A 77 -10.42 0.69 -3.24
C TYR A 77 -10.30 -0.68 -2.58
N THR A 78 -11.10 -0.89 -1.54
CA THR A 78 -11.30 -2.16 -0.82
C THR A 78 -12.74 -2.64 -1.01
N ASP A 79 -13.10 -3.76 -0.39
CA ASP A 79 -14.49 -4.23 -0.30
C ASP A 79 -15.33 -3.43 0.72
N GLY A 80 -14.72 -2.50 1.45
CA GLY A 80 -15.34 -1.65 2.46
C GLY A 80 -15.54 -2.30 3.83
N SER A 81 -15.06 -3.53 4.04
CA SER A 81 -15.21 -4.25 5.31
C SER A 81 -13.85 -4.56 5.93
N ASN A 82 -13.66 -4.19 7.19
CA ASN A 82 -12.46 -4.56 7.93
C ASN A 82 -12.60 -5.97 8.54
N ASN A 83 -11.95 -6.96 7.94
CA ASN A 83 -11.88 -8.34 8.42
C ASN A 83 -10.58 -8.66 9.17
N PHE A 84 -9.69 -7.69 9.41
CA PHE A 84 -8.46 -7.92 10.19
C PHE A 84 -8.73 -8.27 11.66
N GLY A 85 -9.89 -7.87 12.18
CA GLY A 85 -10.34 -8.15 13.54
C GLY A 85 -10.28 -6.94 14.48
N THR A 86 -10.78 -7.13 15.70
CA THR A 86 -10.83 -6.08 16.72
C THR A 86 -9.43 -5.55 17.05
N GLY A 87 -9.30 -4.22 17.20
CA GLY A 87 -8.03 -3.58 17.55
C GLY A 87 -7.01 -3.56 16.41
N VAL A 88 -7.42 -3.90 15.18
CA VAL A 88 -6.60 -3.79 13.98
C VAL A 88 -7.29 -2.90 12.97
N THR A 89 -6.63 -1.82 12.55
CA THR A 89 -7.13 -0.94 11.49
C THR A 89 -6.09 -0.79 10.39
N CYS A 90 -6.50 -0.22 9.25
CA CYS A 90 -5.61 0.10 8.16
C CYS A 90 -5.86 1.54 7.72
N LYS A 91 -4.82 2.36 7.78
CA LYS A 91 -4.84 3.75 7.32
C LYS A 91 -4.10 3.87 6.01
N GLY A 92 -4.55 4.76 5.13
CA GLY A 92 -3.88 4.96 3.85
C GLY A 92 -4.18 6.30 3.20
N ALA A 93 -3.26 6.70 2.32
CA ALA A 93 -3.33 7.93 1.54
C ALA A 93 -2.46 7.82 0.27
N THR A 94 -2.65 8.76 -0.64
CA THR A 94 -1.81 8.89 -1.84
C THR A 94 -0.51 9.62 -1.53
N ALA A 95 0.59 9.23 -2.16
CA ALA A 95 1.91 9.84 -1.98
C ALA A 95 2.62 10.11 -3.31
N ARG A 96 3.30 11.25 -3.43
CA ARG A 96 3.90 11.73 -4.70
C ARG A 96 5.19 11.01 -5.10
N PHE A 97 5.97 10.60 -4.12
CA PHE A 97 7.23 9.88 -4.32
C PHE A 97 7.45 8.89 -3.19
N TYR A 98 8.26 7.87 -3.43
CA TYR A 98 8.59 6.86 -2.44
C TYR A 98 9.39 7.49 -1.28
N VAL A 99 8.99 7.17 -0.06
CA VAL A 99 9.74 7.47 1.16
C VAL A 99 10.01 6.14 1.86
N GLN A 100 11.25 5.93 2.30
CA GLN A 100 11.64 4.72 3.00
C GLN A 100 10.94 4.66 4.37
N ALA A 101 10.28 3.55 4.64
CA ALA A 101 9.65 3.33 5.93
C ALA A 101 10.69 3.15 7.05
N THR A 102 10.45 3.82 8.18
CA THR A 102 11.32 3.79 9.36
C THR A 102 10.56 3.28 10.59
N GLY A 103 11.28 3.03 11.68
CA GLY A 103 10.73 2.55 12.94
C GLY A 103 11.70 1.65 13.71
N THR A 104 11.14 0.83 14.59
CA THR A 104 11.87 -0.23 15.31
C THR A 104 11.49 -1.59 14.72
N PRO A 105 12.41 -2.26 14.00
CA PRO A 105 12.11 -3.52 13.35
C PRO A 105 11.54 -4.58 14.30
N GLY A 106 10.49 -5.28 13.84
CA GLY A 106 9.80 -6.29 14.64
C GLY A 106 9.08 -5.77 15.88
N THR A 107 8.88 -4.44 15.99
CA THR A 107 8.09 -3.82 17.06
C THR A 107 7.03 -2.89 16.50
N THR A 108 7.45 -1.80 15.84
CA THR A 108 6.54 -0.76 15.36
C THR A 108 7.20 0.09 14.26
N GLY A 109 6.42 0.53 13.29
CA GLY A 109 6.79 1.58 12.32
C GLY A 109 6.56 2.99 12.85
N THR A 110 7.09 3.99 12.14
CA THR A 110 6.70 5.40 12.29
C THR A 110 5.27 5.58 11.75
N GLN A 111 4.42 6.36 12.42
CA GLN A 111 3.02 6.55 12.03
C GLN A 111 2.90 7.19 10.63
N LEU A 112 1.87 6.81 9.87
CA LEU A 112 1.58 7.37 8.55
C LEU A 112 0.82 8.70 8.68
N THR A 113 1.56 9.78 8.86
CA THR A 113 1.05 11.16 8.94
C THR A 113 1.72 12.04 7.88
N THR A 114 1.15 13.21 7.57
CA THR A 114 1.81 14.17 6.66
C THR A 114 3.10 14.76 7.25
N GLU A 115 3.25 14.72 8.59
CA GLU A 115 4.46 15.13 9.29
C GLU A 115 5.60 14.12 9.10
N ASP A 116 5.30 12.83 9.28
CA ASP A 116 6.30 11.77 9.23
C ASP A 116 6.59 11.28 7.80
N HIS A 117 5.60 11.29 6.92
CA HIS A 117 5.73 10.85 5.52
C HIS A 117 5.65 12.05 4.57
N SER A 118 6.81 12.63 4.30
CA SER A 118 6.99 13.92 3.58
C SER A 118 6.33 14.05 2.20
N SER A 119 5.93 12.95 1.56
CA SER A 119 5.31 12.95 0.24
C SER A 119 3.80 12.68 0.22
N LEU A 120 3.15 12.49 1.38
CA LEU A 120 1.70 12.32 1.43
C LEU A 120 0.97 13.55 0.88
N ALA A 121 -0.07 13.30 0.09
CA ALA A 121 -0.89 14.37 -0.48
C ALA A 121 -1.89 14.94 0.53
N ASP A 122 -2.39 14.09 1.43
CA ASP A 122 -3.40 14.40 2.46
C ASP A 122 -3.15 13.51 3.70
N GLU A 123 -3.81 13.81 4.81
CA GLU A 123 -3.83 12.93 5.99
C GLU A 123 -4.34 11.52 5.65
N SER A 124 -3.77 10.52 6.31
CA SER A 124 -4.22 9.15 6.14
C SER A 124 -5.59 8.93 6.77
N THR A 125 -6.47 8.22 6.06
CA THR A 125 -7.82 7.89 6.52
C THR A 125 -8.01 6.38 6.53
N ASP A 126 -9.13 5.91 7.08
CA ASP A 126 -9.44 4.49 7.05
C ASP A 126 -9.61 4.02 5.59
N VAL A 127 -8.83 3.02 5.18
CA VAL A 127 -8.86 2.54 3.80
C VAL A 127 -10.18 1.85 3.44
N PHE A 128 -10.92 1.37 4.44
CA PHE A 128 -12.21 0.71 4.24
C PHE A 128 -13.34 1.70 3.94
N GLU A 129 -13.09 3.01 4.01
CA GLU A 129 -14.01 4.03 3.47
C GLU A 129 -13.96 4.10 1.94
N PHE A 130 -12.88 3.61 1.31
CA PHE A 130 -12.74 3.56 -0.14
C PHE A 130 -13.32 2.27 -0.69
N THR A 131 -14.44 2.40 -1.40
CA THR A 131 -15.17 1.27 -2.01
C THR A 131 -15.21 1.41 -3.52
N ALA A 132 -15.71 0.39 -4.22
CA ALA A 132 -15.89 0.47 -5.67
C ALA A 132 -16.83 1.62 -6.12
N ASP A 133 -17.79 2.01 -5.26
CA ASP A 133 -18.74 3.10 -5.52
C ASP A 133 -18.15 4.48 -5.19
N SER A 134 -17.18 4.54 -4.28
CA SER A 134 -16.46 5.76 -3.90
C SER A 134 -14.94 5.50 -3.78
N PRO A 135 -14.26 5.20 -4.90
CA PRO A 135 -12.85 4.83 -4.87
C PRO A 135 -11.95 6.05 -4.65
N LYS A 136 -10.79 5.84 -4.00
CA LYS A 136 -9.76 6.87 -3.93
C LYS A 136 -9.19 7.08 -5.34
N GLN A 137 -9.23 8.32 -5.81
CA GLN A 137 -8.54 8.73 -7.03
C GLN A 137 -7.03 8.81 -6.77
N VAL A 138 -6.24 8.20 -7.64
CA VAL A 138 -4.78 8.26 -7.59
C VAL A 138 -4.30 9.02 -8.84
N PRO A 139 -3.63 10.18 -8.69
CA PRO A 139 -3.14 10.93 -9.84
C PRO A 139 -2.20 10.11 -10.71
N GLY A 140 -2.36 10.15 -12.03
CA GLY A 140 -1.46 9.43 -12.92
C GLY A 140 -2.04 9.12 -14.29
N SER A 141 -1.17 9.12 -15.29
CA SER A 141 -1.44 8.63 -16.63
C SER A 141 -0.13 8.28 -17.33
N THR A 142 -0.11 7.31 -18.24
CA THR A 142 1.05 7.04 -19.08
C THR A 142 0.68 6.38 -20.41
N SER A 143 1.49 6.64 -21.42
CA SER A 143 1.54 5.89 -22.69
C SER A 143 2.89 5.18 -22.87
N SER A 144 3.75 5.24 -21.85
CA SER A 144 5.13 4.75 -21.87
C SER A 144 5.33 3.68 -20.80
N LEU A 145 6.18 2.70 -21.11
CA LEU A 145 6.50 1.61 -20.19
C LEU A 145 7.21 2.13 -18.93
N GLY A 146 7.00 1.43 -17.82
CA GLY A 146 7.60 1.71 -16.51
C GLY A 146 6.60 2.17 -15.46
N ASP A 147 7.12 2.51 -14.28
CA ASP A 147 6.32 2.96 -13.14
C ASP A 147 5.64 4.31 -13.41
N PHE A 148 4.36 4.42 -13.08
CA PHE A 148 3.56 5.62 -13.34
C PHE A 148 2.50 5.86 -12.26
N GLY A 149 1.94 7.07 -12.27
CA GLY A 149 1.01 7.56 -11.26
C GLY A 149 1.63 7.76 -9.88
N ASP A 150 0.85 8.29 -8.95
CA ASP A 150 1.24 8.43 -7.55
C ASP A 150 1.18 7.07 -6.85
N PHE A 151 1.81 6.99 -5.69
CA PHE A 151 1.70 5.84 -4.81
C PHE A 151 0.37 5.85 -4.08
N PHE A 152 -0.16 4.67 -3.76
CA PHE A 152 -1.03 4.50 -2.62
C PHE A 152 -0.24 3.83 -1.51
N VAL A 153 -0.14 4.51 -0.37
CA VAL A 153 0.61 4.09 0.81
C VAL A 153 -0.39 3.75 1.90
N TYR A 154 -0.24 2.57 2.51
CA TYR A 154 -1.07 2.16 3.64
C TYR A 154 -0.24 1.60 4.79
N GLN A 155 -0.82 1.60 5.98
CA GLN A 155 -0.21 1.16 7.21
C GLN A 155 -1.24 0.43 8.08
N ILE A 156 -0.84 -0.71 8.65
CA ILE A 156 -1.65 -1.42 9.64
C ILE A 156 -1.38 -0.82 11.02
N GLU A 157 -2.44 -0.51 11.75
CA GLU A 157 -2.40 -0.06 13.14
C GLU A 157 -2.89 -1.19 14.06
N ILE A 158 -2.11 -1.51 15.09
CA ILE A 158 -2.39 -2.56 16.08
C ILE A 158 -2.53 -1.92 17.45
N GLU A 159 -3.74 -1.92 17.98
CA GLU A 159 -4.06 -1.49 19.34
C GLU A 159 -3.80 -2.61 20.36
N SER A 160 -3.73 -2.23 21.65
CA SER A 160 -3.56 -3.19 22.76
C SER A 160 -4.70 -4.22 22.91
N THR A 161 -5.84 -4.00 22.26
CA THR A 161 -7.00 -4.92 22.27
C THR A 161 -6.97 -5.94 21.13
N ALA A 162 -5.96 -5.89 20.26
CA ALA A 162 -5.82 -6.85 19.17
C ALA A 162 -5.65 -8.29 19.68
N ALA A 163 -6.19 -9.25 18.93
CA ALA A 163 -5.97 -10.66 19.21
C ALA A 163 -4.59 -11.09 18.71
N SER A 164 -3.91 -11.97 19.46
CA SER A 164 -2.66 -12.57 19.01
C SER A 164 -2.90 -13.54 17.85
N GLY A 165 -2.07 -13.46 16.81
CA GLY A 165 -2.09 -14.43 15.70
C GLY A 165 -1.96 -13.75 14.35
N ALA A 166 -2.15 -14.53 13.29
CA ALA A 166 -2.27 -13.98 11.94
C ALA A 166 -3.66 -13.37 11.77
N THR A 167 -3.71 -12.15 11.25
CA THR A 167 -4.95 -11.51 10.82
C THR A 167 -5.49 -12.19 9.56
N ALA A 168 -6.77 -11.99 9.27
CA ALA A 168 -7.34 -12.40 7.98
C ALA A 168 -6.66 -11.63 6.83
N SER A 169 -6.75 -12.18 5.62
CA SER A 169 -6.28 -11.50 4.42
C SER A 169 -7.35 -10.55 3.90
N GLU A 170 -6.92 -9.36 3.47
CA GLU A 170 -7.75 -8.39 2.77
C GLU A 170 -7.37 -8.27 1.30
N THR A 171 -8.34 -7.89 0.47
CA THR A 171 -8.11 -7.63 -0.96
C THR A 171 -8.18 -6.14 -1.24
N PHE A 172 -7.07 -5.58 -1.70
CA PHE A 172 -6.98 -4.19 -2.16
C PHE A 172 -6.92 -4.17 -3.69
N THR A 173 -7.71 -3.29 -4.29
CA THR A 173 -7.95 -3.31 -5.74
C THR A 173 -7.50 -2.01 -6.38
N TRP A 174 -6.75 -2.14 -7.48
CA TRP A 174 -6.50 -1.05 -8.42
C TRP A 174 -7.41 -1.18 -9.63
N LYS A 175 -7.88 -0.05 -10.13
CA LYS A 175 -8.64 0.07 -11.38
C LYS A 175 -8.08 1.23 -12.19
N TYR A 176 -8.13 1.11 -13.51
CA TYR A 176 -7.68 2.12 -14.46
C TYR A 176 -8.54 2.02 -15.73
N ASP A 177 -8.50 3.07 -16.53
CA ASP A 177 -9.04 3.05 -17.90
C ASP A 177 -7.88 2.80 -18.87
N ASP A 178 -8.15 2.00 -19.92
CA ASP A 178 -7.20 1.63 -20.97
C ASP A 178 -7.80 1.96 -22.33
N SER A 179 -7.08 2.79 -23.10
CA SER A 179 -7.45 3.22 -24.45
C SER A 179 -6.61 2.58 -25.56
N SER A 180 -5.82 1.56 -25.22
CA SER A 180 -5.01 0.83 -26.20
C SER A 180 -5.86 0.14 -27.26
N SER A 181 -5.27 -0.01 -28.45
CA SER A 181 -5.91 -0.56 -29.66
C SER A 181 -5.21 -1.82 -30.13
#